data_AF-A0AB35JKD7-F1
#
_entry.id   AF-A0AB35JKD7-F1
#
_cell.length_a   1.000
_cell.length_b   1.000
_cell.length_c   1.000
_cell.angle_alpha   90.00
_cell.angle_beta   90.00
_cell.angle_gamma   90.00
#
_symmetry.space_group_name_H-M   'P 1'
#
loop_
_entity.id
_entity.type
_entity.pdbx_description
1 polymer ?
#
loop_
_entity_poly.entity_id
_entity_poly.type
_entity_poly.pdbx_seq_one_letter_code
_entity_poly.pdbx_strand_id
1 'polypeptide(L)' 'MIWKIILAILIGLGAILVIGTSAKNDPEWMEKERAKTAIELCREDERKHAGNSAALSIVVPTCEKFEADFKAKYGRNP' A
#
# COMPACT_ATOMS: atom_id res chain seq x y z
N MET A 1 22.67 -17.43 36.23
CA MET A 1 21.47 -16.53 36.28
C MET A 1 21.47 -15.58 35.09
N ILE A 2 22.49 -14.74 34.91
CA ILE A 2 22.61 -13.75 33.80
C ILE A 2 22.51 -14.37 32.40
N TRP A 3 23.14 -15.52 32.15
CA TRP A 3 23.07 -16.20 30.83
C TRP A 3 21.65 -16.55 30.38
N LYS A 4 20.77 -16.94 31.31
CA LYS A 4 19.36 -17.25 31.01
C LYS A 4 18.58 -16.01 30.56
N ILE A 5 18.91 -14.85 31.14
CA ILE A 5 18.28 -13.56 30.80
C ILE A 5 18.73 -13.13 29.39
N ILE A 6 20.01 -13.27 29.08
CA ILE A 6 20.56 -12.98 27.74
C ILE A 6 19.89 -13.88 26.69
N LEU A 7 19.73 -15.18 26.99
CA LEU A 7 19.08 -16.12 26.08
C LEU A 7 17.60 -15.77 25.84
N ALA A 8 16.88 -15.37 26.90
CA ALA A 8 15.47 -14.95 26.79
C ALA A 8 15.30 -13.68 25.95
N ILE A 9 16.21 -12.71 26.09
CA ILE A 9 16.22 -11.49 25.27
C ILE A 9 16.45 -11.83 23.80
N LEU A 10 17.45 -12.67 23.49
CA LEU A 10 17.75 -13.07 22.11
C LEU A 10 16.57 -13.80 21.44
N ILE A 11 15.90 -14.69 22.17
CA ILE A 11 14.72 -15.41 21.65
C ILE A 11 13.55 -14.44 21.42
N GLY A 12 13.28 -13.52 22.36
CA GLY A 12 12.22 -12.52 22.20
C GLY A 12 12.46 -11.60 21.01
N LEU A 13 13.71 -11.17 20.82
CA LEU A 13 14.10 -10.31 19.70
C LEU A 13 14.01 -11.05 18.36
N GLY A 14 14.39 -12.33 18.32
CA GLY A 14 14.19 -13.20 17.16
C GLY A 14 12.72 -13.38 16.80
N ALA A 15 11.84 -13.57 17.79
CA ALA A 15 10.40 -13.73 17.56
C ALA A 15 9.76 -12.46 16.96
N ILE A 16 10.13 -11.28 17.45
CA ILE A 16 9.63 -9.99 16.92
C ILE A 16 10.05 -9.80 15.46
N LEU A 17 11.29 -10.18 15.10
CA LEU A 17 11.77 -10.07 13.73
C LEU A 17 11.03 -11.02 12.78
N VAL A 18 10.72 -12.25 13.19
CA VAL A 18 9.96 -13.22 12.39
C VAL A 18 8.51 -12.78 12.20
N ILE A 19 7.89 -12.17 13.22
CA ILE A 19 6.53 -11.62 13.10
C ILE A 19 6.53 -10.40 12.17
N GLY A 20 7.52 -9.52 12.30
CA GLY A 20 7.66 -8.33 11.45
C GLY A 20 7.92 -8.66 9.98
N THR A 21 8.67 -9.72 9.67
CA THR A 21 8.87 -10.18 8.29
C THR A 21 7.65 -10.89 7.73
N SER A 22 6.88 -11.60 8.57
CA SER A 22 5.63 -12.25 8.16
C SER A 22 4.54 -11.22 7.82
N ALA A 23 4.44 -10.11 8.55
CA ALA A 23 3.50 -9.03 8.27
C ALA A 23 3.80 -8.29 6.95
N LYS A 24 5.06 -8.30 6.49
CA LYS A 24 5.44 -7.77 5.16
C LYS A 24 5.10 -8.70 4.00
N ASN A 25 4.75 -9.94 4.32
CA ASN A 25 4.53 -11.01 3.35
C ASN A 25 3.05 -11.28 3.10
N ASP A 26 2.15 -10.39 3.54
CA ASP A 26 0.76 -10.36 3.07
C ASP A 26 0.75 -9.78 1.65
N PRO A 27 0.71 -10.61 0.59
CA PRO A 27 0.69 -10.11 -0.78
C PRO A 27 -0.53 -9.22 -1.03
N GLU A 28 -1.62 -9.44 -0.29
CA GLU A 28 -2.82 -8.62 -0.36
C GLU A 28 -2.56 -7.18 0.11
N TRP A 29 -1.77 -7.00 1.18
CA TRP A 29 -1.48 -5.66 1.70
C TRP A 29 -0.57 -4.87 0.76
N MET A 30 0.45 -5.53 0.20
CA MET A 30 1.31 -4.92 -0.82
C MET A 30 0.56 -4.59 -2.12
N GLU A 31 -0.28 -5.50 -2.61
CA GLU A 31 -1.10 -5.26 -3.80
C GLU A 31 -2.10 -4.12 -3.59
N LYS A 32 -2.62 -3.99 -2.36
CA LYS A 32 -3.50 -2.90 -1.97
C LYS A 32 -2.74 -1.57 -1.88
N GLU A 33 -1.58 -1.52 -1.24
CA GLU A 33 -0.75 -0.31 -1.21
C GLU A 33 -0.36 0.13 -2.62
N ARG A 34 0.08 -0.81 -3.47
CA ARG A 34 0.48 -0.51 -4.85
C ARG A 34 -0.67 0.05 -5.67
N ALA A 35 -1.86 -0.53 -5.55
CA ALA A 35 -3.05 -0.03 -6.24
C ALA A 35 -3.45 1.37 -5.73
N LYS A 36 -3.34 1.60 -4.42
CA LYS A 36 -3.58 2.91 -3.82
C LYS A 36 -2.58 3.97 -4.32
N THR A 37 -1.29 3.64 -4.35
CA THR A 37 -0.24 4.53 -4.89
C THR A 37 -0.49 4.88 -6.36
N ALA A 38 -0.95 3.92 -7.18
CA ALA A 38 -1.28 4.20 -8.58
C ALA A 38 -2.44 5.19 -8.73
N ILE A 39 -3.50 5.07 -7.91
CA ILE A 39 -4.63 6.00 -7.88
C ILE A 39 -4.18 7.39 -7.41
N GLU A 40 -3.33 7.44 -6.40
CA GLU A 40 -2.80 8.69 -5.86
C GLU A 40 -1.95 9.44 -6.89
N LEU A 41 -1.10 8.72 -7.63
CA LEU A 41 -0.32 9.26 -8.74
C LEU A 41 -1.23 9.78 -9.87
N CYS A 42 -2.32 9.06 -10.15
CA CYS A 42 -3.30 9.43 -11.17
C CYS A 42 -3.99 10.77 -10.81
N ARG A 43 -4.40 10.95 -9.55
CA ARG A 43 -4.94 12.22 -9.05
C ARG A 43 -3.89 13.34 -8.97
N GLU A 44 -2.63 13.00 -8.71
CA GLU A 44 -1.55 13.97 -8.75
C GLU A 44 -1.31 14.49 -10.18
N ASP A 45 -1.30 13.60 -11.17
CA ASP A 45 -1.21 13.96 -12.58
C ASP A 45 -2.43 14.77 -13.03
N GLU A 46 -3.64 14.44 -12.56
CA GLU A 46 -4.84 15.22 -12.80
C GLU A 46 -4.67 16.68 -12.30
N ARG A 47 -4.21 16.86 -11.06
CA ARG A 47 -3.95 18.18 -10.47
C ARG A 47 -2.84 18.93 -11.21
N LYS A 48 -1.78 18.23 -11.63
CA LYS A 48 -0.64 18.80 -12.35
C LYS A 48 -1.03 19.25 -13.77
N HIS A 49 -1.96 18.54 -14.39
CA HIS A 49 -2.50 18.84 -15.71
C HIS A 49 -3.85 19.56 -15.65
N ALA A 50 -4.22 20.15 -14.51
CA ALA A 50 -5.49 20.84 -14.31
C ALA A 50 -5.76 21.97 -15.34
N GLY A 51 -4.70 22.52 -15.95
CA GLY A 51 -4.78 23.52 -17.02
C GLY A 51 -4.88 22.95 -18.45
N ASN A 52 -4.82 21.62 -18.63
CA ASN A 52 -4.87 20.95 -19.93
C ASN A 52 -6.09 20.03 -20.02
N SER A 53 -7.23 20.57 -20.48
CA SER A 53 -8.49 19.84 -20.60
C SER A 53 -8.42 18.58 -21.46
N ALA A 54 -7.52 18.50 -22.44
CA ALA A 54 -7.34 17.30 -23.25
C ALA A 54 -6.72 16.16 -22.42
N ALA A 55 -5.74 16.45 -21.58
CA ALA A 55 -5.15 15.47 -20.68
C ALA A 55 -6.15 15.03 -19.60
N LEU A 56 -6.88 15.98 -19.00
CA LEU A 56 -7.93 15.70 -18.02
C LEU A 56 -9.02 14.75 -18.56
N SER A 57 -9.41 14.91 -19.83
CA SER A 57 -10.45 14.07 -20.45
C SER A 57 -10.06 12.59 -20.55
N ILE A 58 -8.77 12.27 -20.46
CA ILE A 58 -8.23 10.90 -20.50
C ILE A 58 -7.90 10.42 -19.09
N VAL A 59 -7.30 11.29 -18.27
CA VAL A 59 -6.83 10.96 -16.92
C VAL A 59 -8.01 10.71 -15.97
N VAL A 60 -9.01 11.59 -15.95
CA VAL A 60 -10.18 11.48 -15.05
C VAL A 60 -10.91 10.12 -15.18
N PRO A 61 -11.37 9.69 -16.37
CA PRO A 61 -12.08 8.40 -16.49
C PRO A 61 -11.16 7.20 -16.22
N THR A 62 -9.84 7.37 -16.41
CA THR A 62 -8.85 6.35 -16.08
C THR A 62 -8.70 6.21 -14.56
N CYS A 63 -8.59 7.32 -13.82
CA CYS A 63 -8.52 7.32 -12.36
C CYS A 63 -9.82 6.79 -11.74
N GLU A 64 -10.99 7.17 -12.26
CA GLU A 64 -12.28 6.63 -11.82
C GLU A 64 -12.39 5.11 -12.02
N LYS A 65 -11.88 4.58 -13.14
CA LYS A 65 -11.80 3.13 -13.36
C LYS A 65 -10.93 2.45 -12.31
N PHE A 66 -9.74 2.99 -12.04
CA PHE A 66 -8.84 2.43 -11.02
C PHE A 66 -9.47 2.45 -9.63
N GLU A 67 -10.19 3.52 -9.26
CA GLU A 67 -10.93 3.60 -8.00
C GLU A 67 -12.08 2.57 -7.93
N ALA A 68 -12.81 2.38 -9.03
CA ALA A 68 -13.88 1.38 -9.13
C ALA A 68 -13.33 -0.05 -9.01
N ASP A 69 -12.22 -0.36 -9.68
CA ASP A 69 -11.54 -1.66 -9.59
C ASP A 69 -10.98 -1.91 -8.18
N PHE A 70 -10.40 -0.88 -7.55
CA PHE A 70 -9.94 -0.96 -6.16
C PHE A 70 -11.09 -1.23 -5.19
N LYS A 71 -12.21 -0.54 -5.36
CA LYS A 71 -13.42 -0.75 -4.57
C LYS A 71 -14.04 -2.13 -4.80
N ALA A 72 -14.04 -2.62 -6.04
CA ALA A 72 -14.52 -3.95 -6.37
C ALA A 72 -13.65 -5.05 -5.74
N LYS A 73 -12.33 -4.85 -5.71
CA LYS A 73 -11.36 -5.83 -5.20
C LYS A 73 -11.25 -5.82 -3.67
N TYR A 74 -11.32 -4.65 -3.02
CA TYR A 74 -11.06 -4.51 -1.57
C TYR A 74 -12.25 -4.00 -0.76
N GLY A 75 -13.40 -3.73 -1.39
CA GLY A 75 -14.64 -3.31 -0.72
C GLY A 75 -14.59 -1.94 -0.04
N ARG A 76 -13.54 -1.15 -0.26
CA ARG A 76 -13.33 0.19 0.32
C ARG A 76 -12.84 1.16 -0.74
N ASN A 77 -13.12 2.46 -0.54
CA ASN A 77 -12.46 3.48 -1.33
C ASN A 77 -10.96 3.55 -0.95
N PRO A 78 -10.09 3.84 -1.93
CA PRO A 78 -8.64 4.03 -1.70
C PRO A 78 -8.34 5.18 -0.73
#